data_AF-A0A0W8FTI8-F1
#
_entry.id   AF-A0A0W8FTI8-F1
#
_cell.length_a   1.000
_cell.length_b   1.000
_cell.length_c   1.000
_cell.angle_alpha   90.00
_cell.angle_beta   90.00
_cell.angle_gamma   90.00
#
_symmetry.space_group_name_H-M   'P 1'
#
loop_
_entity.id
_entity.type
_entity.pdbx_description
1 polymer ?
#
loop_
_entity_poly.entity_id
_entity_poly.type
_entity_poly.pdbx_seq_one_letter_code
_entity_poly.pdbx_strand_id
1 'polypeptide(L)' 'MEVENLFNNKSVIVKINDRCREHEEVFIDLSREAARQLGMIKQGKAKVRITIVKETNQSDEEIPDTQK' A
#
# COMPACT_ATOMS: atom_id res chain seq x y z
N MET A 1 -0.14 -0.62 -5.76
CA MET A 1 -0.73 0.67 -5.34
C MET A 1 -0.22 0.99 -3.96
N GLU A 2 0.36 2.15 -3.74
CA GLU A 2 0.79 2.58 -2.41
C GLU A 2 -0.34 3.37 -1.75
N VAL A 3 -0.57 3.10 -0.46
CA VAL A 3 -1.55 3.80 0.37
C VAL A 3 -0.83 4.37 1.57
N GLU A 4 -0.94 5.69 1.77
CA GLU A 4 -0.32 6.43 2.87
C GLU A 4 -1.41 6.98 3.78
N ASN A 5 -1.30 6.73 5.09
CA ASN A 5 -2.19 7.31 6.09
C ASN A 5 -1.68 8.69 6.51
N LEU A 6 -2.46 9.74 6.21
CA LEU A 6 -2.09 11.14 6.43
C LEU A 6 -2.01 11.53 7.91
N PHE A 7 -2.54 10.71 8.82
CA PHE A 7 -2.48 10.99 10.26
C PHE A 7 -1.12 10.63 10.87
N ASN A 8 -0.48 9.57 10.37
CA ASN A 8 0.74 9.03 10.97
C ASN A 8 1.89 8.80 9.97
N ASN A 9 1.70 9.19 8.71
CA ASN A 9 2.64 9.07 7.60
C ASN A 9 3.14 7.64 7.34
N LYS A 10 2.38 6.62 7.79
CA LYS A 10 2.68 5.22 7.47
C LYS A 10 2.13 4.90 6.10
N SER A 11 2.90 4.16 5.29
CA SER A 11 2.43 3.66 4.00
C SER A 11 2.50 2.14 3.89
N VAL A 12 1.71 1.59 2.97
CA VAL A 12 1.70 0.17 2.62
C VAL A 12 1.45 -0.01 1.13
N ILE A 13 2.18 -0.93 0.50
CA ILE A 13 1.92 -1.33 -0.88
C ILE A 13 0.88 -2.45 -0.87
N VAL A 14 -0.20 -2.24 -1.60
CA VAL A 14 -1.29 -3.21 -1.78
C VAL A 14 -1.52 -3.51 -3.25
N LYS A 15 -2.06 -4.70 -3.50
CA LYS A 15 -2.57 -5.12 -4.81
C LYS A 15 -4.06 -4.79 -4.88
N ILE A 16 -4.50 -4.27 -6.02
CA ILE A 16 -5.92 -4.07 -6.31
C ILE A 16 -6.51 -5.45 -6.64
N ASN A 17 -7.49 -5.89 -5.86
CA ASN A 17 -8.11 -7.21 -6.00
C ASN A 17 -9.63 -7.18 -6.16
N ASP A 18 -10.28 -6.04 -5.94
CA ASP A 18 -11.73 -5.92 -6.02
C ASP A 18 -12.16 -4.57 -6.63
N ARG A 19 -13.39 -4.52 -7.16
CA ARG A 19 -14.02 -3.33 -7.69
C ARG A 19 -15.33 -3.09 -6.94
N CYS A 20 -15.37 -2.00 -6.19
CA CYS A 20 -16.62 -1.55 -5.59
C CYS A 20 -17.54 -0.95 -6.66
N ARG A 21 -18.86 -0.98 -6.43
CA ARG A 21 -19.84 -0.28 -7.28
C ARG A 21 -19.59 1.23 -7.19
N GLU A 22 -20.14 1.99 -8.14
CA GLU A 22 -20.08 3.45 -8.04
C GLU A 22 -20.79 3.93 -6.77
N HIS A 23 -20.07 4.75 -6.00
CA HIS A 23 -20.55 5.42 -4.81
C HIS A 23 -20.33 6.92 -4.97
N GLU A 24 -21.18 7.73 -4.33
CA GLU A 24 -21.05 9.19 -4.34
C GLU A 24 -19.73 9.64 -3.67
N GLU A 25 -19.28 8.91 -2.66
CA GLU A 25 -18.00 9.13 -1.98
C GLU A 25 -16.93 8.15 -2.47
N VAL A 26 -15.73 8.68 -2.71
CA VAL A 26 -14.56 7.88 -3.09
C VAL A 26 -13.90 7.33 -1.83
N PHE A 27 -13.93 6.01 -1.67
CA PHE A 27 -13.22 5.30 -0.61
C PHE A 27 -12.60 4.01 -1.14
N ILE A 28 -11.66 3.45 -0.37
CA ILE A 28 -11.10 2.14 -0.60
C ILE A 28 -11.25 1.30 0.66
N ASP A 29 -11.54 0.03 0.48
CA ASP A 29 -11.46 -0.95 1.56
C ASP A 29 -10.10 -1.62 1.54
N LEU A 30 -9.50 -1.73 2.71
CA LEU A 30 -8.22 -2.38 2.90
C LEU A 30 -8.41 -3.68 3.65
N SER A 31 -7.55 -4.66 3.37
CA SER A 31 -7.48 -5.85 4.20
C SER A 31 -7.12 -5.48 5.64
N ARG A 32 -7.54 -6.31 6.60
CA ARG A 32 -7.23 -6.10 8.02
C ARG A 32 -5.72 -5.99 8.27
N GLU A 33 -4.91 -6.75 7.54
CA GLU A 33 -3.45 -6.68 7.64
C GLU A 33 -2.88 -5.34 7.16
N ALA A 34 -3.37 -4.82 6.02
CA ALA A 34 -2.96 -3.50 5.54
C ALA A 34 -3.38 -2.39 6.52
N ALA A 35 -4.60 -2.44 7.05
CA ALA A 35 -5.08 -1.50 8.06
C ALA A 35 -4.26 -1.56 9.37
N ARG A 36 -3.75 -2.74 9.75
CA ARG A 36 -2.84 -2.92 10.89
C ARG A 36 -1.49 -2.26 10.64
N GLN A 37 -0.90 -2.45 9.47
CA GLN A 37 0.37 -1.81 9.10
C GLN A 37 0.24 -0.27 9.05
N LEU A 38 -0.87 0.24 8.51
CA LEU A 38 -1.20 1.67 8.50
C LEU A 38 -1.56 2.24 9.88
N GLY A 39 -1.71 1.39 10.91
CA GLY A 39 -2.04 1.82 12.26
C GLY A 39 -3.41 2.49 12.37
N MET A 40 -4.38 2.05 11.58
CA MET A 40 -5.74 2.63 11.54
C MET A 40 -6.85 1.72 12.09
N ILE A 41 -6.50 0.53 12.61
CA ILE A 41 -7.48 -0.47 13.12
C ILE A 41 -8.42 0.12 14.18
N LYS A 42 -7.91 0.93 15.11
CA LYS A 42 -8.73 1.49 16.20
C LYS A 42 -9.63 2.64 15.72
N GLN A 43 -9.19 3.36 14.69
CA GLN A 43 -9.91 4.52 14.13
C GLN A 43 -11.06 4.08 13.19
N GLY A 44 -10.95 2.90 12.58
CA GLY A 44 -11.95 2.35 11.65
C GLY A 44 -11.89 3.01 10.25
N LYS A 45 -11.81 4.34 10.19
CA LYS A 45 -11.62 5.11 8.95
C LYS A 45 -10.46 6.10 9.11
N ALA A 46 -9.76 6.37 8.02
CA ALA A 46 -8.65 7.32 7.97
C ALA A 46 -8.61 8.02 6.61
N LYS A 47 -8.15 9.27 6.58
CA LYS A 47 -7.82 9.95 5.33
C LYS A 47 -6.49 9.41 4.82
N VAL A 48 -6.48 9.01 3.55
CA VAL A 48 -5.30 8.41 2.92
C VAL A 48 -4.95 9.13 1.63
N ARG A 49 -3.68 9.05 1.25
CA ARG A 49 -3.19 9.36 -0.09
C ARG A 49 -2.92 8.06 -0.82
N ILE A 50 -3.30 8.00 -2.09
CA ILE A 50 -3.11 6.84 -2.94
C ILE A 50 -2.15 7.22 -4.07
N THR A 51 -1.13 6.40 -4.27
CA THR A 51 -0.15 6.56 -5.36
C THR A 51 -0.09 5.28 -6.20
N ILE A 52 -0.18 5.42 -7.52
CA ILE A 52 0.04 4.30 -8.43
C ILE A 52 1.55 4.08 -8.56
N VAL A 53 2.05 3.06 -7.88
CA VAL A 53 3.42 2.55 -8.07
C VAL A 53 3.49 1.80 -9.40
N LYS A 54 4.45 2.18 -10.26
CA LYS A 54 4.85 1.39 -11.41
C LYS A 54 5.81 0.30 -10.92
N GLU A 55 5.65 -0.92 -11.39
CA GLU A 55 6.64 -1.97 -11.15
C GLU A 55 7.96 -1.55 -11.79
N THR A 56 8.91 -1.12 -10.97
CA THR A 56 10.31 -1.15 -11.32
C THR A 56 10.79 -2.55 -11.02
N ASN A 57 10.94 -3.37 -12.07
CA ASN A 57 11.61 -4.66 -11.96
C ASN A 57 13.06 -4.41 -11.53
N GLN A 58 13.33 -4.35 -10.24
CA GLN A 58 14.69 -4.47 -9.70
C GLN A 58 14.99 -5.96 -9.62
N SER A 59 15.40 -6.54 -10.74
CA SER A 59 16.25 -7.73 -10.75
C SER A 59 17.70 -7.26 -10.63
N ASP A 60 18.03 -6.59 -9.53
CA ASP A 60 19.41 -6.24 -9.19
C ASP A 60 19.81 -7.11 -7.98
N GLU A 61 19.94 -8.42 -8.20
CA GLU A 61 20.87 -9.20 -7.40
C GLU A 61 22.21 -9.19 -8.15
N GLU A 62 23.04 -8.20 -7.83
CA GLU A 62 24.49 -8.35 -7.95
C GLU A 62 24.90 -9.55 -7.10
N ILE A 63 25.27 -10.66 -7.75
CA ILE A 63 26.05 -11.70 -7.07
C ILE A 63 27.44 -11.09 -6.84
N PRO A 64 27.92 -10.92 -5.59
CA PRO A 64 29.29 -10.54 -5.36
C PRO A 64 30.17 -11.70 -5.79
N ASP A 65 30.97 -11.52 -6.85
CA ASP A 65 31.97 -12.47 -7.28
C ASP A 65 33.05 -12.58 -6.18
N THR A 66 32.81 -13.52 -5.26
CA THR A 66 33.73 -13.87 -4.18
C THR A 66 34.58 -15.03 -4.65
N GLN A 67 35.87 -14.73 -4.83
CA GLN A 67 37.05 -15.62 -4.87
C GLN A 67 37.40 -16.36 -6.19
N LYS A 68 38.47 -15.88 -6.82
CA LYS A 68 39.65 -16.72 -7.10
C LYS A 68 40.94 -15.91 -7.00
#